data_AF-A0A2V2V4B9-F1
#
_entry.id   AF-A0A2V2V4B9-F1
#
_cell.length_a   1.000
_cell.length_b   1.000
_cell.length_c   1.000
_cell.angle_alpha   90.00
_cell.angle_beta   90.00
_cell.angle_gamma   90.00
#
_symmetry.space_group_name_H-M   'P 1'
#
loop_
_entity.id
_entity.type
_entity.pdbx_description
1 polymer ?
#
loop_
_entity_poly.entity_id
_entity_poly.type
_entity_poly.pdbx_seq_one_letter_code
_entity_poly.pdbx_strand_id
1 'polypeptide(L)'
;MVLTSEKGWPYTLNLLRGAGNDFFINCEVDRVWHIIKDDLTEWFSNFDLTLNSSPLPRVLIGTPGIGKSMNAGSYLLYQLLHYDAEKLQVVVHCFGETMYVFDKTIKAVTKYEGNKTSKCVLDGLRQRGMKGYIIYDVAKKGTPPDTGFAPSTGWGMIVVSSPEVSNYDEWEKQTKAIRIIMNCPDEMDVKAMCAWMKRGLEPDKQAGYWKMVEKHMEKVGPILRYIFDAKSCIVRLGAVNGALLAIKDTDVGKYFSMGGEEKWYSEDPSHKLVKIVRVKTVEGAEVFLNASICDDIGFRTADRLAKEMGAKDLLLLILASRGALVSHFLEQLGLRVFMREEFVSALVKELKELRSSKRNKAQDSVLKVNHQGHPTRTVGLGKLENGVERIPMEYRVLYIPAAQNFPLVDGFFFVDSPRKTLVGLQMTTAGAHHTPPAL
;
A
#
# COMPACT_ATOMS: atom_id res chain seq x y z
N MET A 1 -0.08 7.79 -18.43
CA MET A 1 -0.94 7.82 -19.64
C MET A 1 -2.42 7.81 -19.21
N VAL A 2 -3.34 8.31 -20.04
CA VAL A 2 -4.79 8.26 -19.77
C VAL A 2 -5.49 7.59 -20.94
N LEU A 3 -6.44 6.70 -20.67
CA LEU A 3 -7.35 6.16 -21.68
C LEU A 3 -8.77 6.64 -21.42
N THR A 4 -9.43 7.04 -22.50
CA THR A 4 -10.78 7.59 -22.50
C THR A 4 -11.68 6.73 -23.40
N SER A 5 -12.89 6.40 -22.94
CA SER A 5 -13.92 5.75 -23.76
C SER A 5 -15.19 6.59 -23.76
N GLU A 6 -15.63 7.05 -24.92
CA GLU A 6 -16.88 7.81 -25.07
C GLU A 6 -18.11 7.02 -24.61
N LYS A 7 -18.08 5.70 -24.82
CA LYS A 7 -19.16 4.78 -24.43
C LYS A 7 -19.02 4.28 -22.98
N GLY A 8 -18.00 4.76 -22.25
CA GLY A 8 -17.64 4.29 -20.93
C GLY A 8 -16.91 2.93 -20.94
N TRP A 9 -16.59 2.44 -19.75
CA TRP A 9 -15.92 1.17 -19.49
C TRP A 9 -16.83 0.23 -18.72
N PRO A 10 -16.68 -1.10 -18.83
CA PRO A 10 -17.50 -2.05 -18.04
C PRO A 10 -17.53 -1.73 -16.54
N TYR A 11 -16.42 -1.26 -15.97
CA TYR A 11 -16.35 -0.79 -14.59
C TYR A 11 -17.26 0.42 -14.30
N THR A 12 -17.23 1.44 -15.18
CA THR A 12 -18.01 2.68 -15.00
C THR A 12 -19.50 2.45 -15.23
N LEU A 13 -19.86 1.50 -16.10
CA LEU A 13 -21.24 1.11 -16.40
C LEU A 13 -21.94 0.42 -15.22
N ASN A 14 -21.17 -0.16 -14.29
CA ASN A 14 -21.69 -0.82 -13.09
C ASN A 14 -21.73 0.09 -11.84
N LEU A 15 -21.24 1.33 -11.94
CA LEU A 15 -21.34 2.33 -10.89
C LEU A 15 -22.51 3.29 -11.20
N LEU A 16 -23.47 3.39 -10.28
CA LEU A 16 -24.56 4.37 -10.34
C LEU A 16 -24.00 5.80 -10.36
N ARG A 17 -23.91 6.38 -11.58
CA ARG A 17 -23.48 7.75 -11.92
C ARG A 17 -22.08 8.18 -11.46
N GLY A 18 -21.29 8.69 -12.42
CA GLY A 18 -20.24 9.68 -12.15
C GLY A 18 -18.80 9.18 -12.14
N ALA A 19 -18.53 7.90 -12.44
CA ALA A 19 -17.18 7.50 -12.78
C ALA A 19 -16.87 8.02 -14.19
N GLY A 20 -15.86 8.89 -14.31
CA GLY A 20 -15.50 9.50 -15.59
C GLY A 20 -15.17 8.48 -16.67
N ASN A 21 -15.19 8.91 -17.93
CA ASN A 21 -14.80 8.08 -19.08
C ASN A 21 -13.29 7.77 -19.14
N ASP A 22 -12.53 8.32 -18.20
CA ASP A 22 -11.07 8.32 -18.15
C ASP A 22 -10.57 7.39 -17.04
N PHE A 23 -9.53 6.61 -17.32
CA PHE A 23 -8.73 5.96 -16.28
C PHE A 23 -7.23 6.19 -16.51
N PHE A 24 -6.47 6.08 -15.41
CA PHE A 24 -5.06 6.47 -15.36
C PHE A 24 -4.14 5.26 -15.37
N ILE A 25 -3.13 5.32 -16.22
CA ILE A 25 -2.11 4.29 -16.36
C ILE A 25 -0.82 4.86 -15.82
N ASN A 26 -0.42 4.36 -14.66
CA ASN A 26 0.89 4.58 -14.07
C ASN A 26 1.80 3.37 -14.30
N CYS A 27 3.02 3.45 -13.78
CA CYS A 27 4.02 2.40 -13.92
C CYS A 27 3.55 1.03 -13.39
N GLU A 28 2.81 1.00 -12.29
CA GLU A 28 2.31 -0.25 -11.70
C GLU A 28 1.20 -0.88 -12.56
N VAL A 29 0.28 -0.09 -13.11
CA VAL A 29 -0.74 -0.57 -14.05
C VAL A 29 -0.10 -1.11 -15.33
N ASP A 30 0.89 -0.41 -15.86
CA ASP A 30 1.62 -0.82 -17.05
C ASP A 30 2.44 -2.10 -16.82
N ARG A 31 3.06 -2.23 -15.65
CA ARG A 31 3.78 -3.43 -15.24
C ARG A 31 2.87 -4.67 -15.18
N VAL A 32 1.64 -4.53 -14.68
CA VAL A 32 0.66 -5.63 -14.67
C VAL A 32 0.41 -6.12 -16.09
N TRP A 33 0.23 -5.20 -17.05
CA TRP A 33 0.09 -5.58 -18.46
C TRP A 33 1.33 -6.26 -19.01
N HIS A 34 2.53 -5.76 -18.72
CA HIS A 34 3.78 -6.39 -19.17
C HIS A 34 3.89 -7.85 -18.71
N ILE A 35 3.56 -8.15 -17.45
CA ILE A 35 3.55 -9.54 -16.94
C ILE A 35 2.56 -10.42 -17.73
N ILE A 36 1.35 -9.92 -17.96
CA ILE A 36 0.35 -10.68 -18.74
C ILE A 36 0.77 -10.85 -20.20
N LYS A 37 1.43 -9.84 -20.78
CA LYS A 37 1.95 -9.91 -22.14
C LYS A 37 3.04 -10.96 -22.26
N ASP A 38 3.92 -11.08 -21.27
CA ASP A 38 4.96 -12.11 -21.22
C ASP A 38 4.33 -13.51 -21.15
N ASP A 39 3.31 -13.70 -20.29
CA ASP A 39 2.54 -14.96 -20.22
C ASP A 39 1.90 -15.34 -21.56
N LEU A 40 1.28 -14.37 -22.22
CA LEU A 40 0.68 -14.58 -23.54
C LEU A 40 1.75 -14.90 -24.59
N THR A 41 2.90 -14.24 -24.52
CA THR A 41 4.00 -14.47 -25.45
C THR A 41 4.56 -15.87 -25.29
N GLU A 42 4.80 -16.33 -24.06
CA GLU A 42 5.23 -17.70 -23.77
C GLU A 42 4.18 -18.71 -24.25
N TRP A 43 2.90 -18.49 -23.95
CA TRP A 43 1.82 -19.37 -24.36
C TRP A 43 1.72 -19.53 -25.89
N PHE A 44 1.92 -18.45 -26.66
CA PHE A 44 1.82 -18.50 -28.12
C PHE A 44 3.13 -18.85 -28.83
N SER A 45 4.27 -18.92 -28.13
CA SER A 45 5.57 -19.25 -28.73
C SER A 45 5.87 -20.76 -28.73
N ASN A 46 5.27 -21.54 -27.82
CA ASN A 46 5.52 -22.98 -27.66
C ASN A 46 4.72 -23.85 -28.65
N PHE A 47 4.83 -23.58 -29.96
CA PHE A 47 4.05 -24.27 -30.99
C PHE A 47 4.29 -25.79 -31.11
N ASP A 48 5.40 -26.30 -30.55
CA ASP A 48 5.93 -27.64 -30.88
C ASP A 48 5.67 -28.73 -29.83
N LEU A 49 4.95 -28.42 -28.74
CA LEU A 49 4.62 -29.42 -27.72
C LEU A 49 3.11 -29.62 -27.63
N THR A 50 2.70 -30.89 -27.68
CA THR A 50 1.37 -31.45 -27.37
C THR A 50 0.87 -31.14 -25.93
N LEU A 51 1.53 -30.20 -25.24
CA LEU A 51 1.39 -29.80 -23.85
C LEU A 51 1.39 -28.27 -23.71
N ASN A 52 0.73 -27.54 -24.61
CA ASN A 52 0.48 -26.11 -24.39
C ASN A 52 -0.51 -25.93 -23.23
N SER A 53 0.00 -26.02 -22.00
CA SER A 53 -0.73 -25.61 -20.81
C SER A 53 -1.17 -24.16 -21.01
N SER A 54 -2.42 -23.86 -20.64
CA SER A 54 -2.90 -22.48 -20.54
C SER A 54 -1.87 -21.59 -19.84
N PRO A 55 -1.84 -20.27 -20.13
CA PRO A 55 -1.02 -19.38 -19.33
C PRO A 55 -1.50 -19.47 -17.88
N LEU A 56 -0.54 -19.43 -16.96
CA LEU A 56 -0.80 -19.64 -15.54
C LEU A 56 -1.86 -18.62 -15.07
N PRO A 57 -2.89 -19.05 -14.32
CA PRO A 57 -3.86 -18.12 -13.75
C PRO A 57 -3.14 -17.07 -12.90
N ARG A 58 -3.54 -15.81 -13.02
CA ARG A 58 -2.96 -14.69 -12.26
C ARG A 58 -3.96 -14.14 -11.25
N VAL A 59 -3.46 -13.61 -10.14
CA VAL A 59 -4.26 -12.84 -9.17
C VAL A 59 -3.58 -11.49 -8.94
N LEU A 60 -4.30 -10.41 -9.21
CA LEU A 60 -3.83 -9.06 -8.93
C LEU A 60 -4.14 -8.70 -7.48
N ILE A 61 -3.11 -8.60 -6.65
CA ILE A 61 -3.19 -8.21 -5.24
C ILE A 61 -2.71 -6.76 -5.10
N GLY A 62 -3.31 -6.00 -4.20
CA GLY A 62 -2.86 -4.64 -3.90
C GLY A 62 -3.78 -3.96 -2.92
N THR A 63 -3.37 -2.82 -2.39
CA THR A 63 -4.13 -2.08 -1.38
C THR A 63 -5.58 -1.81 -1.83
N PRO A 64 -6.57 -1.98 -0.94
CA PRO A 64 -7.96 -1.65 -1.23
C PRO A 64 -8.16 -0.20 -1.70
N GLY A 65 -8.87 0.01 -2.82
CA GLY A 65 -9.22 1.35 -3.30
C GLY A 65 -8.16 2.09 -4.14
N ILE A 66 -7.07 1.42 -4.53
CA ILE A 66 -5.99 2.02 -5.37
C ILE A 66 -6.25 2.00 -6.88
N GLY A 67 -7.39 1.47 -7.32
CA GLY A 67 -7.74 1.44 -8.75
C GLY A 67 -7.39 0.14 -9.49
N LYS A 68 -7.29 -1.02 -8.82
CA LYS A 68 -7.09 -2.32 -9.48
C LYS A 68 -8.15 -2.60 -10.56
N SER A 69 -9.42 -2.60 -10.18
CA SER A 69 -10.56 -2.76 -11.09
C SER A 69 -10.66 -1.63 -12.12
N MET A 70 -10.70 -0.38 -11.62
CA MET A 70 -10.92 0.81 -12.46
C MET A 70 -9.79 1.04 -13.48
N ASN A 71 -8.54 0.94 -13.07
CA ASN A 71 -7.38 1.26 -13.91
C ASN A 71 -6.78 -0.01 -14.51
N ALA A 72 -6.29 -0.95 -13.69
CA ALA A 72 -5.60 -2.13 -14.21
C ALA A 72 -6.55 -3.06 -14.98
N GLY A 73 -7.74 -3.35 -14.46
CA GLY A 73 -8.75 -4.17 -15.13
C GLY A 73 -9.18 -3.57 -16.48
N SER A 74 -9.45 -2.26 -16.52
CA SER A 74 -9.80 -1.57 -17.76
C SER A 74 -8.63 -1.49 -18.76
N TYR A 75 -7.40 -1.29 -18.28
CA TYR A 75 -6.21 -1.28 -19.13
C TYR A 75 -5.92 -2.65 -19.73
N LEU A 76 -6.04 -3.72 -18.93
CA LEU A 76 -5.94 -5.10 -19.40
C LEU A 76 -6.99 -5.39 -20.46
N LEU A 77 -8.24 -4.97 -20.25
CA LEU A 77 -9.29 -5.12 -21.26
C LEU A 77 -8.89 -4.42 -22.56
N TYR A 78 -8.47 -3.15 -22.48
CA TYR A 78 -8.03 -2.38 -23.65
C TYR A 78 -6.91 -3.12 -24.39
N GLN A 79 -5.88 -3.57 -23.68
CA GLN A 79 -4.72 -4.22 -24.28
C GLN A 79 -5.05 -5.58 -24.90
N LEU A 80 -5.86 -6.41 -24.24
CA LEU A 80 -6.28 -7.71 -24.76
C LEU A 80 -7.16 -7.58 -26.01
N LEU A 81 -8.00 -6.55 -26.07
CA LEU A 81 -8.80 -6.25 -27.26
C LEU A 81 -7.93 -5.81 -28.44
N HIS A 82 -6.82 -5.13 -28.20
CA HIS A 82 -5.84 -4.72 -29.22
C HIS A 82 -4.76 -5.77 -29.51
N TYR A 83 -4.74 -6.88 -28.76
CA TYR A 83 -3.87 -8.00 -29.05
C TYR A 83 -4.23 -8.67 -30.37
N ASP A 84 -3.34 -9.46 -30.94
CA ASP A 84 -3.57 -10.22 -32.17
C ASP A 84 -4.84 -11.08 -32.07
N ALA A 85 -5.79 -10.87 -32.99
CA ALA A 85 -7.09 -11.54 -33.02
C ALA A 85 -6.99 -13.00 -33.52
N GLU A 86 -5.95 -13.34 -34.28
CA GLU A 86 -5.70 -14.73 -34.73
C GLU A 86 -5.20 -15.59 -33.57
N LYS A 87 -4.44 -14.99 -32.66
CA LYS A 87 -3.93 -15.66 -31.45
C LYS A 87 -4.97 -15.67 -30.31
N LEU A 88 -5.64 -14.54 -30.10
CA LEU A 88 -6.59 -14.33 -29.01
C LEU A 88 -7.93 -13.82 -29.56
N GLN A 89 -8.88 -14.73 -29.71
CA GLN A 89 -10.17 -14.50 -30.39
C GLN A 89 -11.21 -13.89 -29.46
N VAL A 90 -11.19 -14.24 -28.18
CA VAL A 90 -12.21 -13.82 -27.22
C VAL A 90 -11.60 -13.18 -25.98
N VAL A 91 -12.15 -12.06 -25.54
CA VAL A 91 -11.84 -11.47 -24.23
C VAL A 91 -13.12 -11.45 -23.41
N VAL A 92 -13.06 -11.92 -22.18
CA VAL A 92 -14.20 -11.94 -21.27
C VAL A 92 -13.89 -11.06 -20.07
N HIS A 93 -14.80 -10.15 -19.74
CA HIS A 93 -14.72 -9.35 -18.52
C HIS A 93 -15.93 -9.62 -17.65
N CYS A 94 -15.71 -10.31 -16.52
CA CYS A 94 -16.72 -10.54 -15.50
C CYS A 94 -16.65 -9.45 -14.44
N PHE A 95 -17.80 -8.89 -14.07
CA PHE A 95 -17.95 -7.99 -12.93
C PHE A 95 -19.10 -8.50 -12.06
N GLY A 96 -18.77 -9.25 -11.00
CA GLY A 96 -19.79 -9.95 -10.22
C GLY A 96 -20.56 -10.96 -11.07
N GLU A 97 -21.87 -10.81 -11.16
CA GLU A 97 -22.75 -11.71 -11.92
C GLU A 97 -22.90 -11.32 -13.40
N THR A 98 -22.38 -10.15 -13.78
CA THR A 98 -22.44 -9.64 -15.15
C THR A 98 -21.18 -10.04 -15.90
N MET A 99 -21.33 -10.64 -17.08
CA MET A 99 -20.23 -11.04 -17.95
C MET A 99 -20.35 -10.36 -19.32
N TYR A 100 -19.29 -9.69 -19.74
CA TYR A 100 -19.15 -9.16 -21.09
C TYR A 100 -18.21 -10.06 -21.90
N VAL A 101 -18.70 -10.58 -23.02
CA VAL A 101 -17.91 -11.39 -23.96
C VAL A 101 -17.64 -10.54 -25.19
N PHE A 102 -16.37 -10.26 -25.43
CA PHE A 102 -15.89 -9.55 -26.61
C PHE A 102 -15.34 -10.58 -27.60
N ASP A 103 -16.11 -10.84 -28.66
CA ASP A 103 -15.69 -11.69 -29.75
C ASP A 103 -15.02 -10.83 -30.82
N LYS A 104 -13.70 -10.98 -30.95
CA LYS A 104 -12.87 -10.19 -31.88
C LYS A 104 -13.00 -10.70 -33.32
N THR A 105 -13.48 -11.92 -33.52
CA THR A 105 -13.64 -12.52 -34.86
C THR A 105 -14.83 -11.89 -35.60
N ILE A 106 -15.94 -11.67 -34.89
CA ILE A 106 -17.14 -11.01 -35.43
C ILE A 106 -17.28 -9.55 -34.99
N LYS A 107 -16.32 -9.04 -34.21
CA LYS A 107 -16.29 -7.66 -33.68
C LYS A 107 -17.56 -7.30 -32.90
N ALA A 108 -18.03 -8.22 -32.05
CA ALA A 108 -19.24 -8.05 -31.26
C ALA A 108 -18.96 -8.12 -29.75
N VAL A 109 -19.82 -7.45 -28.98
CA VAL A 109 -19.86 -7.59 -27.52
C VAL A 109 -21.23 -8.07 -27.10
N THR A 110 -21.27 -9.12 -26.29
CA THR A 110 -22.52 -9.68 -25.73
C THR A 110 -22.47 -9.64 -24.22
N LYS A 111 -23.56 -9.16 -23.62
CA LYS A 111 -23.73 -9.10 -22.16
C LYS A 111 -24.55 -10.30 -21.71
N TYR A 112 -24.05 -10.99 -20.68
CA TYR A 112 -24.74 -12.08 -19.99
C TYR A 112 -24.90 -11.74 -18.52
N GLU A 113 -26.01 -12.18 -17.93
CA GLU A 113 -26.29 -12.02 -16.50
C GLU A 113 -26.47 -13.39 -15.84
N GLY A 114 -25.88 -13.53 -14.65
CA GLY A 114 -25.94 -14.72 -13.83
C GLY A 114 -24.80 -15.71 -14.07
N ASN A 115 -24.29 -16.28 -12.97
CA ASN A 115 -23.13 -17.18 -13.00
C ASN A 115 -23.39 -18.47 -13.79
N LYS A 116 -24.60 -19.05 -13.70
CA LYS A 116 -24.96 -20.27 -14.44
C LYS A 116 -24.89 -20.05 -15.95
N THR A 117 -25.54 -19.00 -16.44
CA THR A 117 -25.51 -18.59 -17.85
C THR A 117 -24.07 -18.35 -18.31
N SER A 118 -23.30 -17.63 -17.49
CA SER A 118 -21.91 -17.28 -17.81
C SER A 118 -21.03 -18.51 -17.98
N LYS A 119 -21.14 -19.52 -17.10
CA LYS A 119 -20.43 -20.79 -17.22
C LYS A 119 -20.79 -21.54 -18.50
N CYS A 120 -22.08 -21.68 -18.79
CA CYS A 120 -22.53 -22.36 -20.02
C CYS A 120 -21.98 -21.70 -21.29
N VAL A 121 -21.93 -20.36 -21.32
CA VAL A 121 -21.35 -19.61 -22.45
C VAL A 121 -19.84 -19.86 -22.56
N LEU A 122 -19.10 -19.80 -21.45
CA LEU A 122 -17.66 -20.10 -21.45
C LEU A 122 -17.37 -21.53 -21.93
N ASP A 123 -18.15 -22.51 -21.47
CA ASP A 123 -18.02 -23.90 -21.89
C ASP A 123 -18.30 -24.06 -23.39
N GLY A 124 -19.32 -23.39 -23.92
CA GLY A 124 -19.63 -23.38 -25.34
C GLY A 124 -18.53 -22.76 -26.21
N LEU A 125 -17.90 -21.67 -25.74
CA LEU A 125 -16.77 -21.04 -26.44
C LEU A 125 -15.54 -21.96 -26.45
N ARG A 126 -15.26 -22.63 -25.32
CA ARG A 126 -14.17 -23.61 -25.20
C ARG A 126 -14.40 -24.83 -26.10
N GLN A 127 -15.62 -25.37 -26.15
CA GLN A 127 -15.98 -26.49 -27.03
C GLN A 127 -15.80 -26.19 -28.52
N ARG A 128 -15.93 -24.92 -28.91
CA ARG A 128 -15.64 -24.45 -30.27
C ARG A 128 -14.15 -24.29 -30.55
N GLY A 129 -13.28 -24.58 -29.58
CA GLY A 129 -11.84 -24.43 -29.70
C GLY A 129 -11.36 -22.97 -29.71
N MET A 130 -12.20 -22.02 -29.29
CA MET A 130 -11.82 -20.60 -29.27
C MET A 130 -10.78 -20.35 -28.19
N LYS A 131 -9.78 -19.53 -28.50
CA LYS A 131 -8.77 -19.08 -27.54
C LYS A 131 -9.19 -17.75 -26.94
N GLY A 132 -9.16 -17.64 -25.61
CA GLY A 132 -9.55 -16.40 -24.96
C GLY A 132 -8.88 -16.12 -23.63
N TYR A 133 -9.19 -14.94 -23.10
CA TYR A 133 -8.65 -14.44 -21.84
C TYR A 133 -9.77 -13.88 -20.95
N ILE A 134 -9.77 -14.25 -19.67
CA ILE A 134 -10.80 -13.84 -18.70
C ILE A 134 -10.21 -12.83 -17.72
N ILE A 135 -10.82 -11.65 -17.63
CA ILE A 135 -10.64 -10.70 -16.52
C ILE A 135 -11.83 -10.89 -15.59
N TYR A 136 -11.58 -11.37 -14.38
CA TYR A 136 -12.61 -11.57 -13.38
C TYR A 136 -12.49 -10.54 -12.26
N ASP A 137 -13.34 -9.52 -12.29
CA ASP A 137 -13.44 -8.48 -11.27
C ASP A 137 -14.46 -8.90 -10.20
N VAL A 138 -13.95 -9.14 -8.99
CA VAL A 138 -14.75 -9.70 -7.89
C VAL A 138 -15.63 -8.61 -7.28
N ALA A 139 -16.94 -8.62 -7.58
CA ALA A 139 -17.87 -7.61 -7.07
C ALA A 139 -18.45 -7.92 -5.67
N LYS A 140 -18.71 -9.20 -5.35
CA LYS A 140 -19.33 -9.59 -4.07
C LYS A 140 -18.28 -9.84 -2.99
N LYS A 141 -18.52 -9.24 -1.82
CA LYS A 141 -17.73 -9.44 -0.60
C LYS A 141 -17.68 -10.94 -0.26
N GLY A 142 -16.50 -11.47 0.04
CA GLY A 142 -16.41 -12.78 0.70
C GLY A 142 -16.56 -14.03 -0.19
N THR A 143 -16.69 -13.91 -1.52
CA THR A 143 -16.84 -15.10 -2.41
C THR A 143 -15.71 -15.17 -3.45
N PRO A 144 -14.96 -16.28 -3.55
CA PRO A 144 -14.07 -16.53 -4.68
C PRO A 144 -14.86 -16.61 -6.00
N PRO A 145 -14.21 -16.48 -7.17
CA PRO A 145 -14.85 -16.83 -8.43
C PRO A 145 -15.41 -18.26 -8.36
N ASP A 146 -16.60 -18.49 -8.92
CA ASP A 146 -17.14 -19.85 -8.93
C ASP A 146 -16.18 -20.80 -9.68
N THR A 147 -16.03 -22.04 -9.19
CA THR A 147 -15.10 -23.04 -9.72
C THR A 147 -15.18 -23.29 -11.23
N GLY A 148 -16.35 -23.08 -11.84
CA GLY A 148 -16.56 -23.21 -13.29
C GLY A 148 -15.94 -22.10 -14.15
N PHE A 149 -15.46 -20.99 -13.55
CA PHE A 149 -14.78 -19.93 -14.30
C PHE A 149 -13.30 -20.21 -14.52
N ALA A 150 -12.65 -20.94 -13.62
CA ALA A 150 -11.23 -21.31 -13.76
C ALA A 150 -11.03 -22.08 -15.09
N PRO A 151 -10.12 -21.64 -15.97
CA PRO A 151 -9.89 -22.34 -17.22
C PRO A 151 -9.14 -23.66 -16.96
N SER A 152 -9.70 -24.77 -17.42
CA SER A 152 -9.05 -26.09 -17.34
C SER A 152 -7.94 -26.25 -18.40
N THR A 153 -8.14 -25.75 -19.62
CA THR A 153 -7.12 -25.65 -20.70
C THR A 153 -7.50 -24.58 -21.75
N GLY A 154 -6.51 -24.06 -22.49
CA GLY A 154 -6.69 -23.20 -23.67
C GLY A 154 -7.08 -21.73 -23.45
N TRP A 155 -7.12 -21.26 -22.21
CA TRP A 155 -7.56 -19.89 -21.85
C TRP A 155 -6.71 -19.30 -20.73
N GLY A 156 -6.40 -18.01 -20.84
CA GLY A 156 -5.80 -17.26 -19.75
C GLY A 156 -6.82 -16.63 -18.82
N MET A 157 -6.43 -16.36 -17.58
CA MET A 157 -7.31 -15.73 -16.60
C MET A 157 -6.51 -14.88 -15.60
N ILE A 158 -7.05 -13.70 -15.31
CA ILE A 158 -6.64 -12.88 -14.17
C ILE A 158 -7.85 -12.57 -13.29
N VAL A 159 -7.67 -12.75 -11.98
CA VAL A 159 -8.63 -12.24 -11.00
C VAL A 159 -8.16 -10.85 -10.56
N VAL A 160 -9.00 -9.85 -10.82
CA VAL A 160 -8.81 -8.49 -10.33
C VAL A 160 -9.59 -8.36 -9.05
N SER A 161 -8.85 -8.10 -7.97
CA SER A 161 -9.40 -8.32 -6.65
C SER A 161 -10.19 -7.15 -6.08
N SER A 162 -11.28 -7.51 -5.39
CA SER A 162 -12.06 -6.62 -4.52
C SER A 162 -11.20 -6.03 -3.37
N PRO A 163 -11.56 -4.86 -2.81
CA PRO A 163 -10.93 -4.31 -1.60
C PRO A 163 -10.89 -5.18 -0.32
N GLU A 164 -11.42 -6.39 -0.27
CA GLU A 164 -11.22 -7.31 0.88
C GLU A 164 -10.68 -8.68 0.42
N VAL A 165 -9.67 -9.17 1.15
CA VAL A 165 -8.65 -10.16 0.70
C VAL A 165 -8.97 -11.60 1.09
N SER A 166 -9.92 -11.85 2.01
CA SER A 166 -10.24 -13.20 2.51
C SER A 166 -10.59 -14.22 1.41
N ASN A 167 -10.86 -13.76 0.18
CA ASN A 167 -11.19 -14.58 -0.98
C ASN A 167 -9.97 -15.11 -1.75
N TYR A 168 -8.77 -14.54 -1.55
CA TYR A 168 -7.61 -14.86 -2.41
C TYR A 168 -6.95 -16.18 -2.03
N ASP A 169 -6.84 -16.47 -0.73
CA ASP A 169 -6.22 -17.69 -0.24
C ASP A 169 -6.93 -18.93 -0.78
N GLU A 170 -8.25 -18.86 -0.83
CA GLU A 170 -9.07 -19.94 -1.33
C GLU A 170 -8.85 -20.12 -2.83
N TRP A 171 -8.84 -19.02 -3.60
CA TRP A 171 -8.64 -19.08 -5.04
C TRP A 171 -7.22 -19.51 -5.45
N GLU A 172 -6.20 -18.95 -4.80
CA GLU A 172 -4.80 -19.32 -5.04
C GLU A 172 -4.57 -20.81 -4.79
N LYS A 173 -5.11 -21.34 -3.67
CA LYS A 173 -5.06 -22.77 -3.37
C LYS A 173 -5.80 -23.60 -4.41
N GLN A 174 -6.98 -23.16 -4.84
CA GLN A 174 -7.81 -23.88 -5.81
C GLN A 174 -7.17 -23.91 -7.21
N THR A 175 -6.54 -22.83 -7.64
CA THR A 175 -6.13 -22.63 -9.05
C THR A 175 -4.62 -22.60 -9.27
N LYS A 176 -3.82 -22.69 -8.20
CA LYS A 176 -2.36 -22.51 -8.22
C LYS A 176 -1.95 -21.19 -8.89
N ALA A 177 -2.78 -20.16 -8.73
CA ALA A 177 -2.59 -18.89 -9.41
C ALA A 177 -1.34 -18.15 -8.90
N ILE A 178 -0.63 -17.49 -9.79
CA ILE A 178 0.54 -16.69 -9.43
C ILE A 178 0.11 -15.25 -9.14
N ARG A 179 0.61 -14.72 -8.02
CA ARG A 179 0.31 -13.37 -7.54
C ARG A 179 1.03 -12.32 -8.38
N ILE A 180 0.34 -11.20 -8.63
CA ILE A 180 0.91 -9.94 -9.11
C ILE A 180 0.62 -8.90 -8.04
N ILE A 181 1.66 -8.30 -7.45
CA ILE A 181 1.51 -7.36 -6.32
C ILE A 181 1.59 -5.92 -6.84
N MET A 182 0.47 -5.21 -6.87
CA MET A 182 0.39 -3.82 -7.32
C MET A 182 0.56 -2.85 -6.15
N ASN A 183 1.58 -1.98 -6.24
CA ASN A 183 1.78 -0.91 -5.26
C ASN A 183 0.71 0.19 -5.38
N CYS A 184 0.58 0.99 -4.32
CA CYS A 184 -0.14 2.26 -4.41
C CYS A 184 0.55 3.20 -5.41
N PRO A 185 -0.20 4.13 -6.04
CA PRO A 185 0.40 5.15 -6.90
C PRO A 185 1.30 6.10 -6.12
N ASP A 186 2.34 6.59 -6.78
CA ASP A 186 3.25 7.58 -6.21
C ASP A 186 2.64 8.99 -6.21
N GLU A 187 3.21 9.91 -5.44
CA GLU A 187 2.75 11.30 -5.36
C GLU A 187 2.68 11.96 -6.75
N MET A 188 3.71 11.76 -7.57
CA MET A 188 3.77 12.31 -8.92
C MET A 188 2.71 11.71 -9.85
N ASP A 189 2.36 10.43 -9.67
CA ASP A 189 1.24 9.82 -10.40
C ASP A 189 -0.05 10.54 -10.04
N VAL A 190 -0.35 10.68 -8.74
CA VAL A 190 -1.59 11.33 -8.27
C VAL A 190 -1.63 12.80 -8.69
N LYS A 191 -0.49 13.49 -8.68
CA LYS A 191 -0.36 14.88 -9.15
C LYS A 191 -0.71 15.00 -10.63
N ALA A 192 -0.21 14.08 -11.46
CA ALA A 192 -0.56 14.02 -12.87
C ALA A 192 -2.06 13.71 -13.07
N MET A 193 -2.65 12.81 -12.26
CA MET A 193 -4.10 12.57 -12.28
C MET A 193 -4.88 13.85 -11.96
N CYS A 194 -4.47 14.60 -10.94
CA CYS A 194 -5.10 15.86 -10.57
C CYS A 194 -5.05 16.90 -11.69
N ALA A 195 -3.89 17.07 -12.31
CA ALA A 195 -3.70 17.99 -13.44
C ALA A 195 -4.64 17.62 -14.61
N TRP A 196 -4.77 16.32 -14.91
CA TRP A 196 -5.68 15.86 -15.96
C TRP A 196 -7.16 16.03 -15.59
N MET A 197 -7.55 15.69 -14.36
CA MET A 197 -8.94 15.82 -13.89
C MET A 197 -9.41 17.28 -13.86
N LYS A 198 -8.49 18.22 -13.69
CA LYS A 198 -8.75 19.66 -13.63
C LYS A 198 -8.21 20.41 -14.84
N ARG A 199 -7.93 19.70 -15.93
CA ARG A 199 -7.48 20.30 -17.20
C ARG A 199 -8.49 21.32 -17.68
N GLY A 200 -8.01 22.43 -18.25
CA GLY A 200 -8.83 23.53 -18.73
C GLY A 200 -9.35 24.49 -17.65
N LEU A 201 -9.04 24.25 -16.37
CA LEU A 201 -9.23 25.25 -15.31
C LEU A 201 -8.01 26.16 -15.18
N GLU A 202 -8.22 27.36 -14.63
CA GLU A 202 -7.14 28.29 -14.30
C GLU A 202 -6.05 27.66 -13.41
N PRO A 203 -4.76 28.03 -13.59
CA PRO A 203 -3.64 27.44 -12.84
C PRO A 203 -3.84 27.45 -11.32
N ASP A 204 -4.40 28.54 -10.76
CA ASP A 204 -4.66 28.66 -9.32
C ASP A 204 -5.68 27.64 -8.81
N LYS A 205 -6.70 27.32 -9.62
CA LYS A 205 -7.71 26.30 -9.28
C LYS A 205 -7.11 24.90 -9.34
N GLN A 206 -6.24 24.64 -10.32
CA GLN A 206 -5.52 23.35 -10.40
C GLN A 206 -4.58 23.17 -9.21
N ALA A 207 -3.81 24.21 -8.86
CA ALA A 207 -2.93 24.21 -7.69
C ALA A 207 -3.72 24.05 -6.38
N GLY A 208 -4.87 24.72 -6.25
CA GLY A 208 -5.76 24.57 -5.10
C GLY A 208 -6.32 23.15 -4.96
N TYR A 209 -6.69 22.51 -6.08
CA TYR A 209 -7.13 21.11 -6.08
C TYR A 209 -6.01 20.15 -5.70
N TRP A 210 -4.80 20.32 -6.25
CA TRP A 210 -3.64 19.52 -5.85
C TRP A 210 -3.36 19.64 -4.35
N LYS A 211 -3.30 20.87 -3.80
CA LYS A 211 -3.08 21.10 -2.35
C LYS A 211 -4.13 20.40 -1.48
N MET A 212 -5.37 20.30 -1.94
CA MET A 212 -6.41 19.55 -1.23
C MET A 212 -6.12 18.04 -1.25
N VAL A 213 -5.80 17.47 -2.42
CA VAL A 213 -5.50 16.04 -2.59
C VAL A 213 -4.24 15.64 -1.83
N GLU A 214 -3.19 16.45 -1.89
CA GLU A 214 -1.94 16.31 -1.14
C GLU A 214 -2.22 16.21 0.38
N LYS A 215 -3.00 17.15 0.94
CA LYS A 215 -3.44 17.08 2.35
C LYS A 215 -4.27 15.85 2.68
N HIS A 216 -5.05 15.32 1.74
CA HIS A 216 -5.76 14.07 1.95
C HIS A 216 -4.78 12.88 1.98
N MET A 217 -3.80 12.85 1.08
CA MET A 217 -2.76 11.81 1.06
C MET A 217 -1.93 11.78 2.33
N GLU A 218 -1.63 12.94 2.93
CA GLU A 218 -0.95 12.99 4.23
C GLU A 218 -1.75 12.31 5.35
N LYS A 219 -3.09 12.34 5.27
CA LYS A 219 -3.99 11.82 6.31
C LYS A 219 -4.45 10.38 6.08
N VAL A 220 -4.67 9.98 4.83
CA VAL A 220 -5.27 8.69 4.46
C VAL A 220 -4.50 7.95 3.35
N GLY A 221 -3.28 8.41 3.04
CA GLY A 221 -2.38 7.83 2.04
C GLY A 221 -2.85 7.96 0.59
N PRO A 222 -2.07 7.45 -0.37
CA PRO A 222 -2.37 7.48 -1.81
C PRO A 222 -3.48 6.50 -2.24
N ILE A 223 -4.60 6.46 -1.51
CA ILE A 223 -5.74 5.61 -1.83
C ILE A 223 -6.73 6.40 -2.68
N LEU A 224 -6.70 6.17 -4.00
CA LEU A 224 -7.47 6.92 -5.00
C LEU A 224 -8.95 7.09 -4.64
N ARG A 225 -9.58 6.06 -4.08
CA ARG A 225 -11.00 6.09 -3.63
C ARG A 225 -11.31 7.22 -2.65
N TYR A 226 -10.35 7.65 -1.82
CA TYR A 226 -10.61 8.55 -0.70
C TYR A 226 -9.98 9.94 -0.87
N ILE A 227 -9.00 10.12 -1.75
CA ILE A 227 -8.22 11.36 -1.82
C ILE A 227 -8.81 12.43 -2.73
N PHE A 228 -9.61 12.06 -3.73
CA PHE A 228 -10.14 13.02 -4.71
C PHE A 228 -11.42 13.76 -4.24
N ASP A 229 -12.08 13.24 -3.20
CA ASP A 229 -13.33 13.77 -2.65
C ASP A 229 -13.21 13.99 -1.13
N ALA A 230 -13.54 15.20 -0.68
CA ALA A 230 -13.42 15.58 0.72
C ALA A 230 -14.33 14.75 1.64
N LYS A 231 -15.55 14.44 1.19
CA LYS A 231 -16.49 13.62 1.99
C LYS A 231 -15.97 12.21 2.18
N SER A 232 -15.46 11.61 1.11
CA SER A 232 -14.83 10.28 1.13
C SER A 232 -13.58 10.27 2.03
N CYS A 233 -12.76 11.32 1.98
CA CYS A 233 -11.62 11.46 2.87
C CYS A 233 -12.04 11.51 4.35
N ILE A 234 -13.07 12.30 4.68
CA ILE A 234 -13.58 12.43 6.06
C ILE A 234 -14.12 11.09 6.57
N VAL A 235 -14.91 10.39 5.76
CA VAL A 235 -15.42 9.05 6.10
C VAL A 235 -14.27 8.09 6.36
N ARG A 236 -13.25 8.10 5.50
CA ARG A 236 -12.06 7.26 5.68
C ARG A 236 -11.29 7.60 6.95
N LEU A 237 -11.13 8.88 7.26
CA LEU A 237 -10.48 9.34 8.49
C LEU A 237 -11.24 8.89 9.75
N GLY A 238 -12.58 8.94 9.72
CA GLY A 238 -13.43 8.39 10.78
C GLY A 238 -13.19 6.88 10.97
N ALA A 239 -13.11 6.13 9.87
CA ALA A 239 -12.81 4.69 9.91
C ALA A 239 -11.39 4.40 10.45
N VAL A 240 -10.39 5.20 10.08
CA VAL A 240 -9.02 5.13 10.62
C VAL A 240 -9.03 5.37 12.13
N ASN A 241 -9.73 6.40 12.60
CA ASN A 241 -9.82 6.71 14.03
C ASN A 241 -10.49 5.57 14.82
N GLY A 242 -11.58 5.01 14.28
CA GLY A 242 -12.22 3.83 14.87
C GLY A 242 -11.29 2.63 14.93
N ALA A 243 -10.53 2.37 13.86
CA ALA A 243 -9.55 1.29 13.81
C ALA A 243 -8.43 1.47 14.84
N LEU A 244 -7.87 2.68 14.97
CA LEU A 244 -6.85 3.00 15.99
C LEU A 244 -7.37 2.76 17.42
N LEU A 245 -8.61 3.15 17.71
CA LEU A 245 -9.20 2.91 19.04
C LEU A 245 -9.39 1.41 19.33
N ALA A 246 -9.69 0.63 18.29
CA ALA A 246 -9.92 -0.81 18.40
C ALA A 246 -8.65 -1.67 18.53
N ILE A 247 -7.45 -1.08 18.34
CA ILE A 247 -6.17 -1.80 18.50
C ILE A 247 -6.06 -2.37 19.91
N LYS A 248 -5.77 -3.68 19.99
CA LYS A 248 -5.39 -4.39 21.20
C LYS A 248 -3.92 -4.85 21.12
N ASP A 249 -3.36 -5.21 22.27
CA ASP A 249 -2.05 -5.86 22.40
C ASP A 249 -1.92 -7.13 21.53
N THR A 250 -2.99 -7.91 21.42
CA THR A 250 -3.06 -9.13 20.60
C THR A 250 -3.06 -8.88 19.08
N ASP A 251 -3.29 -7.63 18.63
CA ASP A 251 -3.37 -7.31 17.20
C ASP A 251 -2.02 -6.94 16.57
N VAL A 252 -0.94 -6.96 17.35
CA VAL A 252 0.41 -6.55 16.90
C VAL A 252 0.83 -7.30 15.65
N GLY A 253 0.74 -8.63 15.63
CA GLY A 253 1.12 -9.44 14.46
C GLY A 253 0.30 -9.14 13.19
N LYS A 254 -0.89 -8.53 13.32
CA LYS A 254 -1.77 -8.20 12.19
C LYS A 254 -1.38 -6.89 11.48
N TYR A 255 -0.90 -5.90 12.22
CA TYR A 255 -0.47 -4.61 11.65
C TYR A 255 0.98 -4.62 11.17
N PHE A 256 1.77 -5.50 11.75
CA PHE A 256 3.22 -5.47 11.72
C PHE A 256 3.81 -6.80 11.29
N SER A 257 3.05 -7.57 10.50
CA SER A 257 3.40 -8.90 10.03
C SER A 257 4.85 -8.93 9.54
N MET A 258 5.65 -9.84 10.10
CA MET A 258 7.12 -9.84 10.07
C MET A 258 7.76 -10.15 8.70
N GLY A 259 7.00 -10.01 7.61
CA GLY A 259 7.43 -10.36 6.27
C GLY A 259 7.62 -11.87 6.09
N GLY A 260 6.97 -12.41 5.08
CA GLY A 260 7.00 -13.84 4.76
C GLY A 260 5.84 -14.22 3.86
N GLU A 261 5.66 -15.51 3.62
CA GLU A 261 4.49 -16.07 2.93
C GLU A 261 3.18 -15.91 3.73
N GLU A 262 3.25 -15.34 4.95
CA GLU A 262 2.09 -15.12 5.80
C GLU A 262 1.09 -14.16 5.17
N LYS A 263 -0.17 -14.52 5.36
CA LYS A 263 -1.32 -13.96 4.65
C LYS A 263 -1.55 -12.51 5.05
N TRP A 264 -1.93 -11.68 4.09
CA TRP A 264 -2.54 -10.39 4.39
C TRP A 264 -3.85 -10.62 5.13
N TYR A 265 -3.85 -10.46 6.46
CA TYR A 265 -5.06 -10.58 7.27
C TYR A 265 -5.99 -9.42 6.94
N SER A 266 -7.08 -9.65 6.22
CA SER A 266 -8.12 -8.64 5.96
C SER A 266 -9.18 -8.54 7.06
N GLU A 267 -8.98 -9.21 8.20
CA GLU A 267 -9.83 -8.96 9.35
C GLU A 267 -9.70 -7.47 9.73
N ASP A 268 -10.84 -6.78 9.72
CA ASP A 268 -10.98 -5.42 10.23
C ASP A 268 -10.31 -5.34 11.60
N PRO A 269 -9.18 -4.59 11.79
CA PRO A 269 -8.92 -3.25 11.22
C PRO A 269 -7.68 -3.05 10.34
N SER A 270 -6.94 -4.10 9.94
CA SER A 270 -5.64 -3.94 9.25
C SER A 270 -5.68 -3.02 8.02
N HIS A 271 -6.60 -3.25 7.08
CA HIS A 271 -6.68 -2.50 5.81
C HIS A 271 -7.06 -1.03 6.00
N LYS A 272 -7.51 -0.62 7.19
CA LYS A 272 -7.78 0.79 7.52
C LYS A 272 -6.51 1.54 7.89
N LEU A 273 -5.47 0.84 8.36
CA LEU A 273 -4.23 1.42 8.87
C LEU A 273 -3.01 1.11 8.01
N VAL A 274 -3.01 -0.03 7.32
CA VAL A 274 -1.88 -0.51 6.51
C VAL A 274 -2.20 -0.62 5.02
N LYS A 275 -1.15 -0.51 4.20
CA LYS A 275 -1.11 -0.71 2.75
C LYS A 275 -0.13 -1.83 2.39
N ILE A 276 -0.35 -2.43 1.23
CA ILE A 276 0.53 -3.43 0.63
C ILE A 276 1.69 -2.72 -0.04
N VAL A 277 2.90 -3.18 0.24
CA VAL A 277 4.14 -2.76 -0.42
C VAL A 277 4.83 -3.99 -0.99
N ARG A 278 5.10 -3.98 -2.29
CA ARG A 278 5.87 -5.00 -3.00
C ARG A 278 7.35 -4.88 -2.63
N VAL A 279 7.96 -6.01 -2.30
CA VAL A 279 9.39 -6.15 -2.02
C VAL A 279 9.94 -7.32 -2.81
N LYS A 280 11.18 -7.22 -3.28
CA LYS A 280 11.90 -8.34 -3.88
C LYS A 280 12.81 -8.97 -2.84
N THR A 281 12.75 -10.29 -2.70
CA THR A 281 13.69 -11.04 -1.87
C THR A 281 15.08 -11.07 -2.53
N VAL A 282 16.10 -11.46 -1.77
CA VAL A 282 17.46 -11.66 -2.29
C VAL A 282 17.47 -12.68 -3.44
N GLU A 283 16.60 -13.69 -3.37
CA GLU A 283 16.42 -14.72 -4.40
C GLU A 283 15.62 -14.21 -5.63
N GLY A 284 15.18 -12.94 -5.62
CA GLY A 284 14.46 -12.31 -6.73
C GLY A 284 12.94 -12.52 -6.73
N ALA A 285 12.38 -13.24 -5.76
CA ALA A 285 10.95 -13.47 -5.65
C ALA A 285 10.21 -12.19 -5.19
N GLU A 286 9.06 -11.90 -5.80
CA GLU A 286 8.19 -10.81 -5.35
C GLU A 286 7.34 -11.27 -4.17
N VAL A 287 7.51 -10.62 -3.03
CA VAL A 287 6.68 -10.75 -1.83
C VAL A 287 6.04 -9.41 -1.50
N PHE A 288 5.07 -9.39 -0.60
CA PHE A 288 4.52 -8.13 -0.08
C PHE A 288 4.75 -8.00 1.42
N LEU A 289 4.82 -6.75 1.88
CA LEU A 289 4.85 -6.36 3.27
C LEU A 289 3.69 -5.41 3.58
N ASN A 290 3.32 -5.36 4.86
CA ASN A 290 2.38 -4.38 5.38
C ASN A 290 3.17 -3.14 5.80
N ALA A 291 2.87 -2.00 5.20
CA ALA A 291 3.38 -0.70 5.62
C ALA A 291 2.24 0.18 6.10
N SER A 292 2.50 1.20 6.91
CA SER A 292 1.48 2.20 7.21
C SER A 292 0.99 2.87 5.92
N ILE A 293 -0.30 3.20 5.89
CA ILE A 293 -0.91 3.88 4.73
C ILE A 293 -0.20 5.21 4.44
N CYS A 294 0.07 5.96 5.51
CA CYS A 294 0.87 7.17 5.52
C CYS A 294 1.58 7.30 6.87
N ASP A 295 2.50 8.27 6.92
CA ASP A 295 3.34 8.60 8.07
C ASP A 295 2.53 8.93 9.34
N ASP A 296 1.48 9.78 9.24
CA ASP A 296 0.60 10.12 10.38
C ASP A 296 -0.06 8.88 10.99
N ILE A 297 -0.61 8.00 10.14
CA ILE A 297 -1.25 6.77 10.58
C ILE A 297 -0.22 5.82 11.21
N GLY A 298 0.98 5.72 10.63
CA GLY A 298 2.08 4.92 11.19
C GLY A 298 2.43 5.39 12.60
N PHE A 299 2.66 6.69 12.76
CA PHE A 299 2.98 7.32 14.04
C PHE A 299 1.91 7.07 15.11
N ARG A 300 0.64 7.24 14.75
CA ARG A 300 -0.51 7.07 15.66
C ARG A 300 -0.75 5.61 16.02
N THR A 301 -0.53 4.70 15.07
CA THR A 301 -0.54 3.25 15.32
C THR A 301 0.55 2.89 16.32
N ALA A 302 1.76 3.41 16.14
CA ALA A 302 2.89 3.18 17.04
C ALA A 302 2.64 3.73 18.46
N ASP A 303 2.06 4.94 18.58
CA ASP A 303 1.67 5.50 19.89
C ASP A 303 0.60 4.65 20.58
N ARG A 304 -0.38 4.15 19.82
CA ARG A 304 -1.42 3.26 20.36
C ARG A 304 -0.84 1.94 20.85
N LEU A 305 0.00 1.28 20.04
CA LEU A 305 0.65 0.04 20.44
C LEU A 305 1.54 0.21 21.67
N ALA A 306 2.32 1.29 21.73
CA ALA A 306 3.17 1.54 22.88
C ALA A 306 2.39 1.73 24.18
N LYS A 307 1.12 2.15 24.12
CA LYS A 307 0.22 2.21 25.27
C LYS A 307 -0.32 0.84 25.67
N GLU A 308 -0.77 0.05 24.69
CA GLU A 308 -1.38 -1.27 24.92
C GLU A 308 -0.34 -2.34 25.32
N MET A 309 0.91 -2.24 24.86
CA MET A 309 1.96 -3.24 25.11
C MET A 309 2.87 -2.88 26.30
N GLY A 310 3.33 -3.91 27.02
CA GLY A 310 4.42 -3.78 27.98
C GLY A 310 5.77 -3.47 27.31
N ALA A 311 6.71 -2.88 28.05
CA ALA A 311 8.04 -2.52 27.54
C ALA A 311 8.79 -3.74 26.97
N LYS A 312 8.70 -4.88 27.67
CA LYS A 312 9.31 -6.15 27.27
C LYS A 312 8.76 -6.66 25.94
N ASP A 313 7.44 -6.67 25.78
CA ASP A 313 6.79 -7.21 24.58
C ASP A 313 7.09 -6.33 23.36
N LEU A 314 7.14 -5.02 23.55
CA LEU A 314 7.50 -4.06 22.50
C LEU A 314 8.98 -4.23 22.06
N LEU A 315 9.90 -4.46 23.00
CA LEU A 315 11.29 -4.78 22.68
C LEU A 315 11.41 -6.13 21.97
N LEU A 316 10.68 -7.15 22.41
CA LEU A 316 10.65 -8.46 21.74
C LEU A 316 10.11 -8.33 20.32
N LEU A 317 9.12 -7.49 20.05
CA LEU A 317 8.62 -7.22 18.71
C LEU A 317 9.71 -6.63 17.80
N ILE A 318 10.44 -5.60 18.28
CA ILE A 318 11.54 -4.99 17.53
C ILE A 318 12.63 -6.04 17.23
N LEU A 319 12.99 -6.85 18.23
CA LEU A 319 14.05 -7.85 18.12
C LEU A 319 13.66 -9.08 17.28
N ALA A 320 12.38 -9.45 17.27
CA ALA A 320 11.88 -10.57 16.47
C ALA A 320 11.77 -10.23 14.98
N SER A 321 11.71 -8.93 14.65
CA SER A 321 11.64 -8.43 13.27
C SER A 321 12.87 -8.85 12.46
N ARG A 322 12.72 -8.97 11.13
CA ARG A 322 13.81 -9.41 10.23
C ARG A 322 14.06 -8.44 9.07
N GLY A 323 15.31 -8.35 8.63
CA GLY A 323 15.70 -7.57 7.45
C GLY A 323 15.34 -6.08 7.57
N ALA A 324 14.84 -5.48 6.48
CA ALA A 324 14.44 -4.07 6.44
C ALA A 324 13.38 -3.69 7.49
N LEU A 325 12.57 -4.65 7.95
CA LEU A 325 11.55 -4.40 8.97
C LEU A 325 12.14 -3.99 10.32
N VAL A 326 13.30 -4.53 10.72
CA VAL A 326 13.94 -4.16 11.99
C VAL A 326 14.17 -2.66 12.07
N SER A 327 14.68 -2.06 10.99
CA SER A 327 14.91 -0.62 10.93
C SER A 327 13.61 0.17 11.09
N HIS A 328 12.53 -0.27 10.43
CA HIS A 328 11.23 0.37 10.51
C HIS A 328 10.61 0.28 11.91
N PHE A 329 10.66 -0.90 12.55
CA PHE A 329 10.18 -1.08 13.92
C PHE A 329 10.99 -0.31 14.93
N LEU A 330 12.32 -0.29 14.78
CA LEU A 330 13.19 0.45 15.66
C LEU A 330 12.91 1.96 15.58
N GLU A 331 12.71 2.48 14.37
CA GLU A 331 12.37 3.89 14.15
C GLU A 331 10.99 4.24 14.75
N GLN A 332 9.97 3.42 14.49
CA GLN A 332 8.61 3.69 14.94
C GLN A 332 8.40 3.45 16.45
N LEU A 333 8.97 2.38 17.00
CA LEU A 333 8.70 1.92 18.37
C LEU A 333 9.89 2.07 19.32
N GLY A 334 11.13 2.07 18.84
CA GLY A 334 12.32 2.02 19.70
C GLY A 334 12.41 3.19 20.68
N LEU A 335 12.16 4.41 20.21
CA LEU A 335 12.17 5.59 21.08
C LEU A 335 11.02 5.58 22.10
N ARG A 336 9.91 4.89 21.83
CA ARG A 336 8.73 4.86 22.71
C ARG A 336 8.99 4.08 24.01
N VAL A 337 10.00 3.21 24.03
CA VAL A 337 10.40 2.48 25.24
C VAL A 337 10.91 3.43 26.33
N PHE A 338 11.47 4.58 25.97
CA PHE A 338 11.90 5.61 26.93
C PHE A 338 10.75 6.27 27.70
N MET A 339 9.49 6.03 27.30
CA MET A 339 8.34 6.46 28.09
C MET A 339 8.05 5.55 29.31
N ARG A 340 8.75 4.41 29.41
CA ARG A 340 8.51 3.42 30.46
C ARG A 340 9.55 3.59 31.57
N GLU A 341 9.07 3.92 32.76
CA GLU A 341 9.91 4.11 33.95
C GLU A 341 10.80 2.91 34.24
N GLU A 342 10.25 1.69 34.11
CA GLU A 342 10.99 0.44 34.33
C GLU A 342 12.21 0.32 33.40
N PHE A 343 12.03 0.68 32.13
CA PHE A 343 13.11 0.64 31.15
C PHE A 343 14.18 1.68 31.45
N VAL A 344 13.78 2.93 31.71
CA VAL A 344 14.74 4.01 32.04
C VAL A 344 15.50 3.69 33.33
N SER A 345 14.82 3.16 34.34
CA SER A 345 15.43 2.77 35.60
C SER A 345 16.41 1.61 35.44
N ALA A 346 16.11 0.63 34.59
CA ALA A 346 17.03 -0.44 34.25
C ALA A 346 18.25 0.11 33.48
N LEU A 347 18.04 0.97 32.48
CA LEU A 347 19.10 1.58 31.69
C LEU A 347 20.08 2.37 32.58
N VAL A 348 19.56 3.15 33.52
CA VAL A 348 20.36 3.97 34.45
C VAL A 348 21.36 3.15 35.27
N LYS A 349 21.00 1.90 35.64
CA LYS A 349 21.90 0.98 36.35
C LYS A 349 23.10 0.54 35.51
N GLU A 350 22.92 0.46 34.20
CA GLU A 350 23.94 0.01 33.25
C GLU A 350 24.80 1.16 32.66
N LEU A 351 24.39 2.42 32.85
CA LEU A 351 25.11 3.59 32.33
C LEU A 351 26.50 3.74 32.99
N LYS A 352 27.54 3.47 32.22
CA LYS A 352 28.94 3.78 32.57
C LYS A 352 29.29 5.18 32.07
N GLU A 353 29.77 6.03 32.98
CA GLU A 353 30.18 7.40 32.63
C GLU A 353 31.51 7.41 31.91
N LEU A 354 31.59 8.24 30.87
CA LEU A 354 32.85 8.51 30.18
C LEU A 354 33.72 9.42 31.08
N ARG A 355 34.86 8.91 31.53
CA ARG A 355 35.85 9.69 32.26
C ARG A 355 36.63 10.56 31.27
N SER A 356 36.61 11.88 31.46
CA SER A 356 37.48 12.76 30.68
C SER A 356 38.91 12.71 31.24
N SER A 357 39.93 12.69 30.38
CA SER A 357 41.34 12.75 30.80
C SER A 357 41.72 14.04 31.53
N LYS A 358 40.90 15.10 31.42
CA LYS A 358 41.13 16.42 32.03
C LYS A 358 40.39 16.66 33.35
N ARG A 359 39.48 15.77 33.76
CA ARG A 359 38.69 15.92 35.01
C ARG A 359 38.83 14.68 35.87
N ASN A 360 39.24 14.86 37.13
CA ASN A 360 39.43 13.79 38.12
C ASN A 360 38.12 13.13 38.62
N LYS A 361 36.94 13.59 38.17
CA LYS A 361 35.63 13.03 38.52
C LYS A 361 34.83 12.72 37.27
N ALA A 362 34.20 11.55 37.27
CA ALA A 362 33.17 11.20 36.31
C ALA A 362 31.96 12.13 36.51
N GLN A 363 31.30 12.51 35.43
CA GLN A 363 30.14 13.40 35.48
C GLN A 363 28.88 12.55 35.33
N ASP A 364 28.02 12.60 36.34
CA ASP A 364 26.75 11.87 36.33
C ASP A 364 25.94 12.26 35.09
N SER A 365 25.42 11.25 34.39
CA SER A 365 24.49 11.49 33.28
C SER A 365 23.21 12.16 33.78
N VAL A 366 22.55 12.96 32.93
CA VAL A 366 21.24 13.58 33.25
C VAL A 366 20.22 12.52 33.70
N LEU A 367 20.27 11.32 33.12
CA LEU A 367 19.42 10.20 33.50
C LEU A 367 19.71 9.67 34.91
N LYS A 368 20.97 9.66 35.37
CA LYS A 368 21.30 9.29 36.76
C LYS A 368 20.78 10.31 37.76
N VAL A 369 20.90 11.60 37.43
CA VAL A 369 20.48 12.70 38.30
C VAL A 369 18.95 12.85 38.36
N ASN A 370 18.25 12.58 37.25
CA ASN A 370 16.79 12.76 37.14
C ASN A 370 16.11 11.70 36.26
N HIS A 371 16.18 10.43 36.64
CA HIS A 371 15.51 9.32 35.92
C HIS A 371 13.97 9.42 35.95
N GLN A 372 13.40 10.08 36.96
CA GLN A 372 11.96 10.36 37.06
C GLN A 372 11.48 11.39 36.03
N GLY A 373 12.40 12.17 35.43
CA GLY A 373 12.11 13.11 34.36
C GLY A 373 11.90 12.51 32.98
N HIS A 374 11.74 11.18 32.88
CA HIS A 374 11.51 10.52 31.58
C HIS A 374 10.19 10.99 30.93
N PRO A 375 10.11 10.96 29.58
CA PRO A 375 8.91 11.37 28.87
C PRO A 375 7.69 10.51 29.23
N THR A 376 6.49 11.08 29.20
CA THR A 376 5.24 10.34 29.50
C THR A 376 4.30 10.23 28.31
N ARG A 377 4.58 10.98 27.24
CA ARG A 377 3.81 10.97 25.99
C ARG A 377 4.70 11.30 24.81
N THR A 378 4.28 10.89 23.62
CA THR A 378 4.91 11.28 22.36
C THR A 378 4.15 12.40 21.66
N VAL A 379 4.86 13.19 20.86
CA VAL A 379 4.29 14.14 19.90
C VAL A 379 4.99 13.98 18.57
N GLY A 380 4.22 13.80 17.50
CA GLY A 380 4.72 13.67 16.15
C GLY A 380 5.08 15.05 15.58
N LEU A 381 6.29 15.18 15.06
CA LEU A 381 6.73 16.37 14.33
C LEU A 381 6.46 16.17 12.83
N GLY A 382 5.53 16.95 12.28
CA GLY A 382 5.23 16.94 10.85
C GLY A 382 6.34 17.54 10.00
N LYS A 383 6.15 17.54 8.67
CA LYS A 383 7.07 18.18 7.74
C LYS A 383 7.15 19.70 7.99
N LEU A 384 8.34 20.26 7.83
CA LEU A 384 8.61 21.70 7.98
C LEU A 384 8.47 22.41 6.62
N GLU A 385 7.33 22.29 5.94
CA GLU A 385 7.15 22.79 4.56
C GLU A 385 6.79 24.28 4.45
N ASN A 386 6.35 24.94 5.54
CA ASN A 386 5.87 26.34 5.49
C ASN A 386 6.63 27.30 6.43
N GLY A 387 7.92 27.03 6.69
CA GLY A 387 8.73 27.77 7.64
C GLY A 387 8.68 27.19 9.06
N VAL A 388 9.61 27.64 9.91
CA VAL A 388 9.72 27.17 11.29
C VAL A 388 8.71 27.91 12.16
N GLU A 389 7.48 27.38 12.24
CA GLU A 389 6.59 27.76 13.33
C GLU A 389 7.22 27.28 14.64
N ARG A 390 7.45 28.19 15.59
CA ARG A 390 8.07 27.83 16.87
C ARG A 390 7.13 26.92 17.63
N ILE A 391 7.49 25.65 17.74
CA ILE A 391 6.73 24.68 18.55
C ILE A 391 7.11 24.90 20.02
N PRO A 392 6.16 25.27 20.90
CA PRO A 392 6.42 25.32 22.32
C PRO A 392 6.71 23.88 22.82
N MET A 393 7.92 23.67 23.32
CA MET A 393 8.35 22.38 23.85
C MET A 393 7.87 22.22 25.29
N GLU A 394 7.25 21.08 25.59
CA GLU A 394 6.76 20.75 26.91
C GLU A 394 7.71 19.80 27.65
N TYR A 395 7.77 19.94 28.97
CA TYR A 395 8.54 19.04 29.83
C TYR A 395 7.93 17.63 29.82
N ARG A 396 8.80 16.60 29.82
CA ARG A 396 8.43 15.17 29.75
C ARG A 396 7.64 14.77 28.51
N VAL A 397 7.87 15.43 27.38
CA VAL A 397 7.31 15.04 26.08
C VAL A 397 8.42 14.58 25.15
N LEU A 398 8.20 13.44 24.50
CA LEU A 398 9.12 12.90 23.50
C LEU A 398 8.64 13.31 22.10
N TYR A 399 9.33 14.28 21.52
CA TYR A 399 9.07 14.73 20.16
C TYR A 399 9.80 13.83 19.18
N ILE A 400 9.05 13.20 18.28
CA ILE A 400 9.58 12.23 17.32
C ILE A 400 9.16 12.67 15.92
N PRO A 401 10.08 12.69 14.94
CA PRO A 401 9.73 12.88 13.54
C PRO A 401 8.58 11.95 13.11
N ALA A 402 7.48 12.53 12.63
CA ALA A 402 6.42 11.74 12.01
C ALA A 402 6.72 11.52 10.52
N ALA A 403 7.42 12.46 9.86
CA ALA A 403 7.75 12.39 8.44
C ALA A 403 9.13 11.78 8.19
N GLN A 404 9.26 10.93 7.16
CA GLN A 404 10.52 10.26 6.82
C GLN A 404 11.67 11.21 6.42
N ASN A 405 11.37 12.39 5.86
CA ASN A 405 12.39 13.36 5.42
C ASN A 405 12.63 14.47 6.47
N PHE A 406 12.49 14.16 7.75
CA PHE A 406 12.72 15.15 8.81
C PHE A 406 14.21 15.51 8.92
N PRO A 407 14.59 16.78 9.10
CA PRO A 407 15.99 17.17 9.20
C PRO A 407 16.68 16.51 10.40
N LEU A 408 17.84 15.89 10.17
CA LEU A 408 18.71 15.36 11.20
C LEU A 408 19.72 16.42 11.63
N VAL A 409 19.95 16.52 12.93
CA VAL A 409 20.97 17.40 13.52
C VAL A 409 22.13 16.54 14.01
N ASP A 410 23.31 16.68 13.41
CA ASP A 410 24.49 15.83 13.70
C ASP A 410 25.06 16.07 15.11
N GLY A 411 24.77 17.24 15.68
CA GLY A 411 25.10 17.58 17.06
C GLY A 411 24.56 18.96 17.41
N PHE A 412 24.29 19.20 18.68
CA PHE A 412 23.83 20.50 19.15
C PHE A 412 24.50 20.89 20.47
N PHE A 413 24.56 22.19 20.72
CA PHE A 413 24.99 22.75 21.99
C PHE A 413 24.09 23.92 22.38
N PHE A 414 24.04 24.23 23.67
CA PHE A 414 23.32 25.39 24.16
C PHE A 414 24.28 26.56 24.34
N VAL A 415 23.88 27.74 23.85
CA VAL A 415 24.56 29.00 24.12
C VAL A 415 23.66 29.84 25.02
N ASP A 416 24.22 30.33 26.12
CA ASP A 416 23.57 31.31 26.97
C ASP A 416 23.77 32.70 26.35
N SER A 417 22.74 33.26 25.67
CA SER A 417 22.41 34.71 25.65
C SER A 417 21.59 35.12 24.41
N PRO A 418 20.55 35.99 24.53
CA PRO A 418 19.83 36.41 25.74
C PRO A 418 18.73 35.41 26.19
N ARG A 419 18.61 34.29 25.47
CA ARG A 419 17.82 33.10 25.85
C ARG A 419 18.74 31.88 25.66
N LYS A 420 18.47 30.78 26.38
CA LYS A 420 19.14 29.51 26.09
C LYS A 420 18.79 29.09 24.66
N THR A 421 19.76 29.26 23.76
CA THR A 421 19.59 28.96 22.34
C THR A 421 20.27 27.63 22.06
N LEU A 422 19.50 26.67 21.53
CA LEU A 422 20.06 25.45 20.98
C LEU A 422 20.63 25.77 19.59
N VAL A 423 21.92 25.50 19.40
CA VAL A 423 22.63 25.67 18.14
C VAL A 423 22.94 24.27 17.60
N GLY A 424 22.38 23.92 16.44
CA GLY A 424 22.74 22.72 15.70
C GLY A 424 24.02 22.95 14.90
N LEU A 425 24.97 22.02 14.97
CA LEU A 425 26.27 22.09 14.27
C LEU A 425 26.12 21.87 12.75
N GLN A 426 25.22 20.98 12.34
CA GLN A 426 24.90 20.69 10.95
C GLN A 426 23.48 20.10 10.88
N MET A 427 22.69 20.58 9.92
CA MET A 427 21.36 20.03 9.60
C MET A 427 21.42 19.37 8.23
N THR A 428 21.17 18.07 8.17
CA THR A 428 21.05 17.33 6.91
C THR A 428 19.59 16.91 6.71
N THR A 429 19.03 17.22 5.55
CA THR A 429 17.72 16.71 5.14
C THR A 429 17.98 15.58 4.15
N ALA A 430 17.62 14.34 4.50
CA ALA A 430 17.68 13.26 3.52
C ALA A 430 16.66 13.55 2.40
N GLY A 431 17.12 13.65 1.15
CA GLY A 431 16.24 13.89 -0.01
C GLY A 431 15.28 12.72 -0.28
N ALA A 432 15.66 11.53 0.19
CA ALA A 432 14.88 10.31 0.34
C ALA A 432 15.76 9.31 1.11
N HIS A 433 15.17 8.41 1.92
CA HIS A 433 15.83 7.14 2.23
C HIS A 433 15.86 6.31 0.95
N HIS A 434 16.79 6.60 0.04
CA HIS A 434 17.27 5.57 -0.85
C HIS A 434 18.02 4.59 0.04
N THR A 435 17.35 3.57 0.54
CA THR A 435 18.01 2.31 0.79
C THR A 435 18.34 1.80 -0.60
N PRO A 436 19.60 1.88 -1.07
CA PRO A 436 19.97 1.07 -2.23
C PRO A 436 19.66 -0.36 -1.78
N PRO A 437 18.95 -1.18 -2.56
CA PRO A 437 18.95 -2.60 -2.29
C PRO A 437 20.42 -3.01 -2.22
N ALA A 438 20.87 -3.43 -1.04
CA ALA A 438 22.14 -4.12 -0.95
C ALA A 438 22.05 -5.31 -1.91
N LEU A 439 23.03 -5.38 -2.82
CA LEU A 439 23.18 -6.38 -3.88
C LEU A 439 22.92 -7.80 -3.40
#